data_AF-A0A7J4KAY0-F1
#
_entry.id   AF-A0A7J4KAY0-F1
#
_cell.length_a   1.000
_cell.length_b   1.000
_cell.length_c   1.000
_cell.angle_alpha   90.00
_cell.angle_beta   90.00
_cell.angle_gamma   90.00
#
_symmetry.space_group_name_H-M   'P 1'
#
loop_
_entity.id
_entity.type
_entity.pdbx_description
1 polymer ?
#
loop_
_entity_poly.entity_id
_entity_poly.type
_entity_poly.pdbx_seq_one_letter_code
_entity_poly.pdbx_strand_id
1 'polypeptide(L)'
;MNLVRSDPTWSMTRGCVWETTLQVYNTGDVEARNVNIRIALVDTGSGAVRDSLDIFAGTIPPGESRIIRAELDGDCLNEYTLRAVPVLL
;
A
#
# COMPACT_ATOMS: atom_id res chain seq x y z
N MET A 1 -6.42 -6.41 -5.94
CA MET A 1 -5.94 -5.85 -4.65
C MET A 1 -7.02 -4.94 -4.13
N ASN A 2 -7.32 -5.05 -2.84
CA ASN A 2 -8.34 -4.23 -2.20
C ASN A 2 -7.70 -3.40 -1.10
N LEU A 3 -7.97 -2.09 -1.10
CA LEU A 3 -7.66 -1.23 0.03
C LEU A 3 -8.67 -1.52 1.13
N VAL A 4 -8.18 -2.02 2.27
CA VAL A 4 -9.03 -2.35 3.41
C VAL A 4 -9.19 -1.15 4.32
N ARG A 5 -8.09 -0.42 4.56
CA ARG A 5 -8.05 0.75 5.44
C ARG A 5 -6.93 1.69 5.01
N SER A 6 -7.16 2.99 5.13
CA SER A 6 -6.17 4.03 4.91
C SER A 6 -6.56 5.25 5.72
N ASP A 7 -5.91 5.46 6.85
CA ASP A 7 -6.21 6.60 7.71
C ASP A 7 -4.95 7.43 7.99
N PRO A 8 -5.07 8.77 7.97
CA PRO A 8 -4.04 9.62 8.54
C PRO A 8 -3.99 9.43 10.06
N THR A 9 -2.79 9.28 10.58
CA THR A 9 -2.49 9.27 12.02
C THR A 9 -1.42 10.32 12.28
N TRP A 10 -1.64 11.15 13.30
CA TRP A 10 -0.66 12.14 13.75
C TRP A 10 -0.13 11.79 15.13
N SER A 11 1.19 11.92 15.34
CA SER A 11 1.78 11.94 16.68
C SER A 11 2.96 12.90 16.78
N MET A 12 3.27 13.35 18.00
CA MET A 12 4.43 14.23 18.26
C MET A 12 5.78 13.60 17.85
N THR A 13 5.87 12.27 17.86
CA THR A 13 7.12 11.54 17.56
C THR A 13 7.26 11.12 16.10
N ARG A 14 6.14 10.85 15.40
CA ARG A 14 6.14 10.34 14.02
C ARG A 14 5.73 11.40 12.99
N GLY A 15 5.21 12.55 13.42
CA GLY A 15 4.60 13.50 12.51
C GLY A 15 3.29 12.96 11.95
N CYS A 16 3.00 13.26 10.67
CA CYS A 16 1.80 12.81 9.99
C CYS A 16 2.11 11.60 9.11
N VAL A 17 1.47 10.47 9.39
CA VAL A 17 1.68 9.21 8.67
C VAL A 17 0.35 8.65 8.19
N TRP A 18 0.38 7.86 7.13
CA TRP A 18 -0.77 7.11 6.63
C TRP A 18 -0.62 5.64 6.98
N GLU A 19 -1.44 5.18 7.92
CA GLU A 19 -1.53 3.75 8.24
C GLU A 19 -2.43 3.09 7.21
N THR A 20 -1.84 2.21 6.40
CA THR A 20 -2.56 1.50 5.35
C THR A 20 -2.63 0.00 5.61
N THR A 21 -3.78 -0.58 5.30
CA THR A 21 -3.97 -2.03 5.25
C THR A 21 -4.52 -2.42 3.89
N LEU A 22 -3.81 -3.31 3.20
CA LEU A 22 -4.14 -3.82 1.87
C LEU A 22 -4.38 -5.33 1.94
N GLN A 23 -5.34 -5.80 1.15
CA GLN A 23 -5.52 -7.21 0.86
C GLN A 23 -5.08 -7.51 -0.57
N VAL A 24 -4.09 -8.40 -0.70
CA VAL A 24 -3.61 -8.92 -1.99
C VAL A 24 -4.18 -10.32 -2.15
N TYR A 25 -5.02 -10.52 -3.16
CA TYR A 25 -5.68 -11.80 -3.43
C TYR A 25 -5.20 -12.35 -4.78
N ASN A 26 -4.85 -13.63 -4.81
CA ASN A 26 -4.53 -14.32 -6.04
C ASN A 26 -5.81 -14.85 -6.70
N THR A 27 -6.21 -14.18 -7.79
CA THR A 27 -7.38 -14.56 -8.61
C THR A 27 -7.07 -15.64 -9.64
N GLY A 28 -5.79 -15.99 -9.83
CA GLY A 28 -5.35 -17.01 -10.75
C GLY A 28 -5.60 -18.43 -10.23
N ASP A 29 -5.43 -19.38 -11.14
CA ASP A 29 -5.48 -20.82 -10.91
C ASP A 29 -4.10 -21.43 -10.56
N VAL A 30 -3.03 -20.65 -10.70
CA VAL A 30 -1.65 -21.01 -10.33
C VAL A 30 -1.12 -20.13 -9.20
N GLU A 31 -0.11 -20.63 -8.49
CA GLU A 31 0.54 -19.86 -7.43
C GLU A 31 1.25 -18.61 -7.99
N ALA A 32 1.06 -17.47 -7.32
CA ALA A 32 1.80 -16.26 -7.61
C ALA A 32 3.06 -16.24 -6.72
N ARG A 33 4.24 -16.35 -7.32
CA ARG A 33 5.53 -16.34 -6.62
C ARG A 33 6.17 -14.95 -6.71
N ASN A 34 7.03 -14.64 -5.72
CA ASN A 34 7.80 -13.39 -5.67
C ASN A 34 6.93 -12.12 -5.81
N VAL A 35 5.74 -12.14 -5.22
CA VAL A 35 4.81 -11.02 -5.31
C VAL A 35 5.40 -9.84 -4.54
N ASN A 36 5.69 -8.75 -5.26
CA ASN A 36 6.09 -7.47 -4.70
C ASN A 36 5.02 -6.43 -4.98
N ILE A 37 4.70 -5.60 -3.99
CA ILE A 37 3.69 -4.55 -4.11
C ILE A 37 4.36 -3.21 -3.85
N ARG A 38 4.20 -2.27 -4.79
CA ARG A 38 4.51 -0.87 -4.57
C ARG A 38 3.27 -0.15 -4.08
N ILE A 39 3.39 0.51 -2.94
CA ILE A 39 2.37 1.39 -2.37
C ILE A 39 2.88 2.82 -2.49
N ALA A 40 2.04 3.72 -2.98
CA ALA A 40 2.36 5.13 -3.10
C ALA A 40 1.26 5.98 -2.47
N LEU A 41 1.68 6.96 -1.67
CA LEU A 41 0.85 8.04 -1.18
C LEU A 41 0.91 9.18 -2.20
N VAL A 42 -0.21 9.47 -2.85
CA VAL A 42 -0.30 10.41 -3.97
C VAL A 42 -1.11 11.62 -3.55
N ASP A 43 -0.51 12.79 -3.67
CA ASP A 43 -1.16 14.07 -3.41
C ASP A 43 -2.30 14.30 -4.41
N THR A 44 -3.51 14.55 -3.91
CA THR A 44 -4.71 14.64 -4.74
C THR A 44 -4.79 15.92 -5.55
N GLY A 45 -4.15 17.00 -5.10
CA GLY A 45 -4.17 18.29 -5.78
C GLY A 45 -3.17 18.37 -6.94
N SER A 46 -1.97 17.83 -6.73
CA SER A 46 -0.85 17.89 -7.68
C SER A 46 -0.64 16.60 -8.47
N GLY A 47 -1.14 15.47 -7.97
CA GLY A 47 -0.85 14.14 -8.51
C GLY A 47 0.57 13.65 -8.21
N ALA A 48 1.36 14.40 -7.42
CA ALA A 48 2.72 14.02 -7.07
C ALA A 48 2.73 12.85 -6.08
N VAL A 49 3.72 11.95 -6.23
CA VAL A 49 3.99 10.93 -5.21
C VAL A 49 4.69 11.62 -4.05
N ARG A 50 4.05 11.60 -2.88
CA ARG A 50 4.61 12.13 -1.64
C ARG A 50 5.60 11.14 -1.02
N ASP A 51 5.18 9.88 -0.93
CA ASP A 51 5.98 8.79 -0.41
C ASP A 51 5.59 7.47 -1.09
N SER A 52 6.51 6.50 -1.09
CA SER A 52 6.26 5.17 -1.63
C SER A 52 7.13 4.10 -0.99
N LEU A 53 6.56 2.90 -0.85
CA LEU A 53 7.22 1.74 -0.27
C LEU A 53 7.00 0.50 -1.13
N ASP A 54 8.04 -0.31 -1.29
CA ASP A 54 7.96 -1.65 -1.87
C ASP A 54 7.90 -2.70 -0.76
N ILE A 55 6.92 -3.59 -0.84
CA ILE A 55 6.71 -4.65 0.14
C ILE A 55 6.69 -6.01 -0.56
N PHE A 56 7.51 -6.91 -0.04
CA PHE A 56 7.49 -8.32 -0.44
C PHE A 56 6.30 -9.04 0.20
N ALA A 57 5.34 -9.45 -0.62
CA ALA A 57 4.16 -10.22 -0.23
C ALA A 57 4.36 -11.74 -0.32
N GLY A 58 5.50 -12.18 -0.86
CA GLY A 58 5.88 -13.60 -0.92
C GLY A 58 5.11 -14.41 -1.96
N THR A 59 4.87 -15.68 -1.65
CA THR A 59 4.06 -16.57 -2.47
C THR A 59 2.60 -16.56 -2.00
N ILE A 60 1.69 -16.42 -2.95
CA ILE A 60 0.24 -16.42 -2.73
C ILE A 60 -0.40 -17.56 -3.54
N PRO A 61 -0.84 -18.66 -2.89
CA PRO A 61 -1.52 -19.76 -3.57
C PRO A 61 -2.81 -19.33 -4.30
N PRO A 62 -3.31 -20.13 -5.26
CA PRO A 62 -4.60 -19.89 -5.92
C PRO A 62 -5.73 -19.72 -4.90
N GLY A 63 -6.51 -18.65 -5.03
CA GLY A 63 -7.64 -18.38 -4.14
C GLY A 63 -7.27 -17.96 -2.72
N GLU A 64 -5.99 -17.74 -2.40
CA GLU A 64 -5.56 -17.18 -1.12
C GLU A 64 -5.38 -15.66 -1.16
N SER A 65 -5.34 -15.05 0.03
CA SER A 65 -4.94 -13.65 0.19
C SER A 65 -3.87 -13.44 1.24
N ARG A 66 -3.18 -12.31 1.12
CA ARG A 66 -2.26 -11.76 2.11
C ARG A 66 -2.73 -10.38 2.55
N ILE A 67 -2.63 -10.13 3.84
CA ILE A 67 -2.84 -8.81 4.43
C ILE A 67 -1.48 -8.14 4.58
N ILE A 68 -1.36 -6.95 4.01
CA ILE A 68 -0.18 -6.09 4.11
C ILE A 68 -0.55 -4.89 4.96
N ARG A 69 0.31 -4.54 5.91
CA ARG A 69 0.22 -3.28 6.67
C ARG A 69 1.44 -2.44 6.32
N ALA A 70 1.23 -1.17 6.07
CA ALA A 70 2.31 -0.23 5.81
C ALA A 70 2.02 1.12 6.45
N GLU A 71 3.08 1.90 6.61
CA GLU A 71 3.06 3.28 7.05
C GLU A 71 3.76 4.09 5.96
N LEU A 72 3.17 5.20 5.53
CA LEU A 72 3.76 6.14 4.57
C LEU A 72 3.80 7.54 5.15
N ASP A 73 4.83 8.30 4.81
CA ASP A 73 5.03 9.66 5.29
C ASP A 73 4.19 10.65 4.49
N GLY A 74 3.33 11.40 5.18
CA GLY A 74 2.50 12.46 4.60
C GLY A 74 2.82 13.84 5.15
N ASP A 75 1.94 14.78 4.86
CA ASP A 75 1.79 16.00 5.64
C ASP A 75 0.30 16.20 5.94
N CYS A 76 -0.05 16.52 7.20
CA CYS A 76 -1.47 16.60 7.62
C CYS A 76 -2.22 17.79 7.00
N LEU A 77 -1.61 18.51 6.05
CA LEU A 77 -2.14 19.70 5.41
C LEU A 77 -2.76 19.37 4.05
N ASN A 78 -2.28 18.31 3.40
CA ASN A 78 -2.76 17.88 2.10
C ASN A 78 -3.68 16.65 2.19
N GLU A 79 -4.49 16.50 1.16
CA GLU A 79 -5.32 15.31 0.95
C GLU A 79 -4.57 14.34 0.04
N TYR A 80 -4.52 13.07 0.43
CA TYR A 80 -3.85 12.02 -0.33
C TYR A 80 -4.76 10.86 -0.68
N THR A 81 -4.44 10.20 -1.78
CA THR A 81 -4.97 8.89 -2.13
C THR A 81 -3.87 7.84 -2.11
N LEU A 82 -4.24 6.60 -1.83
CA LEU A 82 -3.31 5.47 -1.91
C LEU A 82 -3.43 4.77 -3.25
N ARG A 83 -2.28 4.51 -3.86
CA ARG A 83 -2.14 3.68 -5.04
C ARG A 83 -1.27 2.47 -4.71
N ALA A 84 -1.82 1.27 -4.90
CA ALA A 84 -1.09 0.02 -4.72
C ALA A 84 -1.05 -0.77 -6.03
N VAL A 85 0.14 -1.14 -6.50
CA VAL A 85 0.34 -1.87 -7.76
C VAL A 85 1.34 -3.02 -7.57
N PRO A 86 1.15 -4.16 -8.26
CA PRO A 86 2.17 -5.20 -8.26
C PRO A 86 3.40 -4.70 -9.03
N VAL A 87 4.59 -4.98 -8.52
CA VAL A 87 5.86 -4.73 -9.21
C VAL A 87 6.20 -5.99 -9.96
N LEU A 88 6.22 -5.91 -11.30
CA LEU A 88 6.77 -6.98 -12.13
C LEU A 88 8.29 -6.86 -12.06
N LEU A 89 8.94 -7.91 -11.54
CA LEU A 89 10.39 -8.10 -11.61
C LEU A 89 10.74 -8.96 -12.82
#